data_AF-A0A9N9JL12-F1
#
_entry.id   AF-A0A9N9JL12-F1
#
_cell.length_a   1.000
_cell.length_b   1.000
_cell.length_c   1.000
_cell.angle_alpha   90.00
_cell.angle_beta   90.00
_cell.angle_gamma   90.00
#
_symmetry.space_group_name_H-M   'P 1'
#
loop_
_entity.id
_entity.type
_entity.pdbx_description
1 polymer ?
#
loop_
_entity_poly.entity_id
_entity_poly.type
_entity_poly.pdbx_seq_one_letter_code
_entity_poly.pdbx_strand_id
1 'polypeptide(L)'
;IEVGEININKLKSLNHPIARIRAVHTGGNEASKADSDVAKGLESQILLARGARVMLRANLCVEAGLVNGAIGTVHDILFEENQRPPFLPIAVFVEFDAYNGSAIVSTESKRTILIPSIRCSWDTNVETCTHLQIPLSLAWAIMVYKSQGLTLANAMINLGNKEYAS
;
A
#
# COMPACT_ATOMS: atom_id res chain seq x y z
N ILE A 1 -5.20 -9.12 18.98
CA ILE A 1 -5.80 -8.02 18.19
C ILE A 1 -5.42 -8.27 16.75
N GLU A 2 -6.39 -8.31 15.85
CA GLU A 2 -6.16 -8.54 14.43
C GLU A 2 -5.40 -7.35 13.82
N VAL A 3 -4.39 -7.59 13.00
CA VAL A 3 -3.52 -6.53 12.44
C VAL A 3 -4.33 -5.50 11.64
N GLY A 4 -5.36 -5.94 10.92
CA GLY A 4 -6.26 -5.04 10.19
C GLY A 4 -6.98 -4.05 11.10
N GLU A 5 -7.41 -4.50 12.28
CA GLU A 5 -8.11 -3.66 13.26
C GLU A 5 -7.19 -2.58 13.84
N ILE A 6 -5.93 -2.92 14.13
CA ILE A 6 -4.91 -1.95 14.58
C ILE A 6 -4.70 -0.87 13.52
N ASN A 7 -4.53 -1.28 12.26
CA ASN A 7 -4.32 -0.35 11.15
C ASN A 7 -5.52 0.57 10.95
N ILE A 8 -6.75 0.05 11.00
CA ILE A 8 -7.98 0.85 10.87
C ILE A 8 -8.13 1.82 12.04
N ASN A 9 -7.86 1.39 13.27
CA ASN A 9 -7.97 2.25 14.45
C ASN A 9 -6.93 3.37 14.41
N LYS A 10 -5.70 3.08 14.00
CA LYS A 10 -4.67 4.11 13.78
C LYS A 10 -5.05 5.07 12.67
N LEU A 11 -5.57 4.57 11.55
CA LEU A 11 -6.06 5.42 10.46
C LEU A 11 -7.16 6.38 10.93
N LYS A 12 -8.15 5.88 11.69
CA LYS A 12 -9.22 6.71 12.26
C LYS A 12 -8.68 7.77 13.23
N SER A 13 -7.65 7.44 14.00
CA SER A 13 -7.05 8.38 14.97
C SER A 13 -6.32 9.57 14.33
N LEU A 14 -6.05 9.53 13.02
CA LEU A 14 -5.41 10.65 12.31
C LEU A 14 -6.30 11.90 12.19
N ASN A 15 -7.62 11.77 12.38
CA ASN A 15 -8.58 12.88 12.21
C ASN A 15 -8.51 13.58 10.83
N HIS A 16 -8.15 12.81 9.79
CA HIS A 16 -8.15 13.26 8.39
C HIS A 16 -9.20 12.49 7.59
N PRO A 17 -9.72 13.06 6.48
CA PRO A 17 -10.59 12.33 5.57
C PRO A 17 -9.92 11.05 5.05
N ILE A 18 -10.67 9.94 5.10
CA ILE A 18 -10.18 8.63 4.63
C ILE A 18 -10.67 8.40 3.21
N ALA A 19 -9.72 8.30 2.28
CA ALA A 19 -9.94 7.90 0.90
C ALA A 19 -10.06 6.37 0.81
N ARG A 20 -11.26 5.88 0.50
CA ARG A 20 -11.48 4.49 0.11
C ARG A 20 -11.28 4.34 -1.38
N ILE A 21 -10.20 3.73 -1.83
CA ILE A 21 -9.81 3.62 -3.24
C ILE A 21 -10.08 2.19 -3.71
N ARG A 22 -10.80 2.04 -4.83
CA ARG A 22 -11.05 0.73 -5.46
C ARG A 22 -10.14 0.55 -6.65
N ALA A 23 -9.63 -0.67 -6.81
CA ALA A 23 -8.86 -1.02 -7.98
C ALA A 23 -9.73 -1.09 -9.24
N VAL A 24 -9.08 -1.00 -10.39
CA VAL A 24 -9.71 -1.19 -11.70
C VAL A 24 -9.26 -2.53 -12.27
N HIS A 25 -10.22 -3.36 -12.66
CA HIS A 25 -9.99 -4.73 -13.13
C HIS A 25 -10.45 -4.93 -14.57
N THR A 26 -9.80 -5.83 -15.29
CA THR A 26 -10.29 -6.39 -16.57
C THR A 26 -10.20 -7.92 -16.52
N GLY A 27 -11.01 -8.61 -17.31
CA GLY A 27 -11.04 -10.08 -17.35
C GLY A 27 -12.10 -10.71 -16.44
N GLY A 28 -13.34 -10.24 -16.55
CA GLY A 28 -14.51 -10.85 -15.90
C GLY A 28 -14.57 -10.73 -14.37
N ASN A 29 -15.51 -11.48 -13.76
CA ASN A 29 -15.71 -11.52 -12.30
C ASN A 29 -14.56 -12.22 -11.56
N GLU A 30 -13.78 -13.05 -12.24
CA GLU A 30 -12.63 -13.73 -11.63
C GLU A 30 -11.51 -12.72 -11.30
N ALA A 31 -11.33 -11.68 -12.11
CA ALA A 31 -10.34 -10.64 -11.87
C ALA A 31 -10.64 -9.77 -10.64
N SER A 32 -11.92 -9.56 -10.31
CA SER A 32 -12.33 -8.73 -9.16
C SER A 32 -12.32 -9.49 -7.83
N LYS A 33 -12.40 -10.83 -7.89
CA LYS A 33 -12.36 -11.73 -6.74
C LYS A 33 -10.97 -12.33 -6.47
N ALA A 34 -10.01 -12.12 -7.37
CA ALA A 34 -8.66 -12.59 -7.21
C ALA A 34 -8.06 -12.10 -5.87
N ASP A 35 -7.50 -13.02 -5.11
CA ASP A 35 -6.81 -12.69 -3.88
C ASP A 35 -5.56 -11.83 -4.19
N SER A 36 -5.16 -11.02 -3.23
CA SER A 36 -3.97 -10.17 -3.31
C SER A 36 -2.72 -10.93 -3.73
N ASP A 37 -2.57 -12.20 -3.34
CA ASP A 37 -1.43 -13.04 -3.74
C ASP A 37 -1.41 -13.32 -5.25
N VAL A 38 -2.57 -13.59 -5.84
CA VAL A 38 -2.73 -13.74 -7.31
C VAL A 38 -2.49 -12.39 -7.99
N ALA A 39 -2.92 -11.30 -7.35
CA ALA A 39 -2.71 -9.94 -7.80
C ALA A 39 -1.33 -9.34 -7.43
N LYS A 40 -0.33 -10.17 -7.12
CA LYS A 40 1.06 -9.77 -6.81
C LYS A 40 1.18 -8.76 -5.66
N GLY A 41 0.35 -8.91 -4.64
CA GLY A 41 0.33 -8.10 -3.42
C GLY A 41 -0.48 -6.80 -3.52
N LEU A 42 -1.23 -6.56 -4.62
CA LEU A 42 -2.14 -5.42 -4.76
C LEU A 42 -3.53 -5.78 -4.21
N GLU A 43 -4.04 -4.95 -3.31
CA GLU A 43 -5.39 -5.14 -2.73
C GLU A 43 -6.47 -4.54 -3.64
N SER A 44 -7.61 -5.22 -3.77
CA SER A 44 -8.76 -4.75 -4.57
C SER A 44 -9.37 -3.46 -4.03
N GLN A 45 -9.17 -3.18 -2.73
CA GLN A 45 -9.54 -1.93 -2.10
C GLN A 45 -8.49 -1.54 -1.05
N ILE A 46 -8.06 -0.29 -1.08
CA ILE A 46 -7.16 0.29 -0.07
C ILE A 46 -7.82 1.47 0.63
N LEU A 47 -7.43 1.72 1.87
CA LEU A 47 -7.81 2.89 2.65
C LEU A 47 -6.58 3.73 2.90
N LEU A 48 -6.61 5.00 2.47
CA LEU A 48 -5.51 5.94 2.66
C LEU A 48 -6.03 7.25 3.27
N ALA A 49 -5.17 7.93 4.02
CA ALA A 49 -5.40 9.27 4.53
C ALA A 49 -4.06 10.01 4.62
N ARG A 50 -4.08 11.35 4.65
CA ARG A 50 -2.88 12.13 4.98
C ARG A 50 -2.38 11.72 6.36
N GLY A 51 -1.07 11.54 6.49
CA GLY A 51 -0.42 11.02 7.70
C GLY A 51 -0.48 9.50 7.85
N ALA A 52 -1.10 8.77 6.92
CA ALA A 52 -1.17 7.31 7.00
C ALA A 52 0.22 6.68 6.85
N ARG A 53 0.51 5.71 7.72
CA ARG A 53 1.72 4.90 7.63
C ARG A 53 1.49 3.78 6.64
N VAL A 54 2.32 3.72 5.61
CA VAL A 54 2.14 2.81 4.47
C VAL A 54 3.39 2.01 4.18
N MET A 55 3.19 0.83 3.60
CA MET A 55 4.23 -0.04 3.06
C MET A 55 4.05 -0.15 1.55
N LEU A 56 5.14 0.04 0.82
CA LEU A 56 5.22 -0.21 -0.63
C LEU A 56 5.16 -1.71 -0.90
N ARG A 57 4.34 -2.13 -1.86
CA ARG A 57 4.09 -3.54 -2.23
C ARG A 57 4.71 -3.93 -3.57
N ALA A 58 5.56 -3.09 -4.13
CA ALA A 58 6.25 -3.32 -5.40
C ALA A 58 7.67 -2.78 -5.37
N ASN A 59 8.55 -3.33 -6.21
CA ASN A 59 9.87 -2.75 -6.45
C ASN A 59 9.74 -1.70 -7.56
N LEU A 60 9.93 -0.42 -7.22
CA LEU A 60 9.87 0.69 -8.18
C LEU A 60 11.27 1.19 -8.55
N CYS A 61 12.15 1.32 -7.56
CA CYS A 61 13.54 1.71 -7.76
C CYS A 61 14.39 1.17 -6.61
N VAL A 62 15.03 0.03 -6.82
CA VAL A 62 15.81 -0.67 -5.79
C VAL A 62 17.01 0.18 -5.34
N GLU A 63 17.70 0.80 -6.30
CA GLU A 63 18.88 1.64 -6.04
C GLU A 63 18.56 2.84 -5.14
N ALA A 64 17.36 3.41 -5.29
CA ALA A 64 16.90 4.55 -4.49
C ALA A 64 16.20 4.16 -3.18
N GLY A 65 16.08 2.85 -2.87
CA GLY A 65 15.41 2.34 -1.68
C GLY A 65 13.89 2.16 -1.79
N LEU A 66 13.30 2.31 -2.98
CA LEU A 66 11.87 2.05 -3.23
C LEU A 66 11.63 0.57 -3.58
N VAL A 67 11.73 -0.25 -2.55
CA VAL A 67 11.55 -1.72 -2.61
C VAL A 67 10.25 -2.16 -1.97
N ASN A 68 9.77 -3.35 -2.32
CA ASN A 68 8.68 -4.00 -1.60
C ASN A 68 9.05 -4.14 -0.11
N GLY A 69 8.20 -3.65 0.77
CA GLY A 69 8.45 -3.55 2.20
C GLY A 69 8.92 -2.17 2.66
N ALA A 70 9.28 -1.25 1.76
CA ALA A 70 9.68 0.11 2.14
C ALA A 70 8.52 0.81 2.85
N ILE A 71 8.80 1.38 4.03
CA ILE A 71 7.79 2.06 4.85
C ILE A 71 7.89 3.57 4.63
N GLY A 72 6.74 4.21 4.51
CA GLY A 72 6.64 5.65 4.35
C GLY A 72 5.36 6.23 4.95
N THR A 73 5.23 7.54 4.86
CA THR A 73 4.09 8.32 5.36
C THR A 73 3.45 9.07 4.21
N VAL A 74 2.14 8.94 4.06
CA VAL A 74 1.35 9.64 3.04
C VAL A 74 1.28 11.13 3.38
N HIS A 75 1.67 11.98 2.44
CA HIS A 75 1.57 13.43 2.54
C HIS A 75 0.37 13.98 1.79
N ASP A 76 0.11 13.46 0.59
CA ASP A 76 -1.00 13.92 -0.23
C ASP A 76 -1.46 12.85 -1.22
N ILE A 77 -2.69 13.00 -1.75
CA ILE A 77 -3.30 12.08 -2.70
C ILE A 77 -3.83 12.89 -3.89
N LEU A 78 -3.23 12.68 -5.07
CA LEU A 78 -3.58 13.41 -6.28
C LEU A 78 -4.61 12.63 -7.10
N PHE A 79 -5.80 13.20 -7.24
CA PHE A 79 -6.84 12.71 -8.14
C PHE A 79 -6.87 13.55 -9.42
N GLU A 80 -7.41 12.96 -10.49
CA GLU A 80 -7.78 13.69 -11.71
C GLU A 80 -8.82 14.77 -11.39
N GLU A 81 -8.87 15.83 -12.20
CA GLU A 81 -9.87 16.87 -12.04
C GLU A 81 -11.29 16.28 -12.02
N ASN A 82 -12.09 16.68 -11.01
CA ASN A 82 -13.45 16.19 -10.75
C ASN A 82 -13.56 14.72 -10.30
N GLN A 83 -12.45 14.02 -10.07
CA GLN A 83 -12.47 12.71 -9.44
C GLN A 83 -12.23 12.79 -7.93
N ARG A 84 -12.79 11.82 -7.21
CA ARG A 84 -12.65 11.67 -5.75
C ARG A 84 -12.77 10.19 -5.38
N PRO A 85 -12.49 9.78 -4.14
CA PRO A 85 -12.80 8.42 -3.73
C PRO A 85 -14.27 8.05 -4.07
N PRO A 86 -14.54 6.87 -4.68
CA PRO A 86 -13.65 5.70 -4.71
C PRO A 86 -12.78 5.49 -5.96
N PHE A 87 -12.69 6.47 -6.85
CA PHE A 87 -11.85 6.40 -8.05
C PHE A 87 -10.36 6.23 -7.70
N LEU A 88 -9.56 5.71 -8.65
CA LEU A 88 -8.11 5.62 -8.49
C LEU A 88 -7.48 7.02 -8.56
N PRO A 89 -6.56 7.36 -7.65
CA PRO A 89 -5.75 8.56 -7.80
C PRO A 89 -4.73 8.38 -8.93
N ILE A 90 -4.29 9.50 -9.49
CA ILE A 90 -3.15 9.54 -10.43
C ILE A 90 -1.89 9.07 -9.69
N ALA A 91 -1.68 9.60 -8.48
CA ALA A 91 -0.53 9.26 -7.65
C ALA A 91 -0.78 9.58 -6.17
N VAL A 92 0.03 8.96 -5.31
CA VAL A 92 0.10 9.28 -3.87
C VAL A 92 1.49 9.82 -3.56
N PHE A 93 1.56 10.95 -2.87
CA PHE A 93 2.82 11.53 -2.39
C PHE A 93 3.20 10.87 -1.07
N VAL A 94 4.36 10.22 -1.04
CA VAL A 94 4.84 9.49 0.13
C VAL A 94 6.25 9.94 0.49
N GLU A 95 6.49 10.19 1.77
CA GLU A 95 7.83 10.34 2.35
C GLU A 95 8.26 8.97 2.87
N PHE A 96 9.19 8.31 2.20
CA PHE A 96 9.72 7.02 2.61
C PHE A 96 10.93 7.20 3.54
N ASP A 97 10.98 6.41 4.61
CA ASP A 97 12.00 6.55 5.67
C ASP A 97 13.42 6.35 5.17
N ALA A 98 13.61 5.37 4.28
CA ALA A 98 14.90 4.93 3.78
C ALA A 98 15.18 5.40 2.35
N TYR A 99 14.37 6.32 1.81
CA TYR A 99 14.56 6.81 0.45
C TYR A 99 15.74 7.79 0.38
N ASN A 100 16.70 7.48 -0.48
CA ASN A 100 17.94 8.25 -0.64
C ASN A 100 18.04 8.95 -2.00
N GLY A 101 17.06 8.77 -2.88
CA GLY A 101 17.04 9.36 -4.21
C GLY A 101 16.64 10.84 -4.24
N SER A 102 16.48 11.37 -5.45
CA SER A 102 15.94 12.71 -5.66
C SER A 102 14.45 12.73 -5.32
N ALA A 103 14.01 13.71 -4.54
CA ALA A 103 12.62 13.84 -4.08
C ALA A 103 12.08 15.22 -4.46
N ILE A 104 10.77 15.30 -4.63
CA ILE A 104 10.09 16.59 -4.69
C ILE A 104 10.05 17.14 -3.27
N VAL A 105 10.58 18.33 -3.08
CA VAL A 105 10.47 19.03 -1.80
C VAL A 105 9.14 19.77 -1.80
N SER A 106 8.22 19.35 -0.94
CA SER A 106 6.97 20.08 -0.75
C SER A 106 7.24 21.43 -0.06
N THR A 107 6.25 22.32 -0.07
CA THR A 107 6.30 23.61 0.63
C THR A 107 6.63 23.49 2.12
N GLU A 108 6.37 22.33 2.74
CA GLU A 108 6.66 22.02 4.14
C GLU A 108 8.09 21.45 4.36
N SER A 109 8.99 21.56 3.37
CA SER A 109 10.36 20.98 3.40
C SER A 109 10.39 19.45 3.53
N LYS A 110 9.29 18.77 3.20
CA LYS A 110 9.18 17.32 3.22
C LYS A 110 9.64 16.75 1.90
N ARG A 111 10.51 15.73 1.95
CA ARG A 111 11.03 15.03 0.77
C ARG A 111 10.04 13.93 0.39
N THR A 112 9.14 14.23 -0.54
CA THR A 112 8.11 13.30 -1.00
C THR A 112 8.41 12.81 -2.40
N ILE A 113 7.97 11.59 -2.69
CA ILE A 113 8.00 11.02 -4.03
C ILE A 113 6.60 10.60 -4.45
N LEU A 114 6.30 10.69 -5.74
CA LEU A 114 5.03 10.22 -6.30
C LEU A 114 5.07 8.71 -6.47
N ILE A 115 4.04 8.05 -5.97
CA ILE A 115 3.78 6.63 -6.18
C ILE A 115 2.58 6.51 -7.11
N PRO A 116 2.79 6.14 -8.39
CA PRO A 116 1.72 6.01 -9.36
C PRO A 116 0.93 4.70 -9.15
N SER A 117 -0.22 4.60 -9.80
CA SER A 117 -0.90 3.31 -9.93
C SER A 117 -0.11 2.37 -10.84
N ILE A 118 -0.03 1.10 -10.47
CA ILE A 118 0.66 0.07 -11.25
C ILE A 118 -0.34 -0.98 -11.71
N ARG A 119 -0.11 -1.53 -12.90
CA ARG A 119 -0.90 -2.63 -13.46
C ARG A 119 -0.16 -3.93 -13.24
N CYS A 120 -0.82 -4.92 -12.64
CA CYS A 120 -0.42 -6.31 -12.75
C CYS A 120 -1.37 -7.07 -13.68
N SER A 121 -0.85 -8.11 -14.32
CA SER A 121 -1.62 -9.02 -15.16
C SER A 121 -1.23 -10.46 -14.86
N TRP A 122 -2.19 -11.35 -15.05
CA TRP A 122 -2.01 -12.79 -14.98
C TRP A 122 -2.96 -13.46 -15.97
N ASP A 123 -2.55 -14.62 -16.46
CA ASP A 123 -3.35 -15.40 -17.39
C ASP A 123 -4.18 -16.42 -16.62
N THR A 124 -5.46 -16.51 -16.97
CA THR A 124 -6.31 -17.63 -16.59
C THR A 124 -6.44 -18.58 -17.77
N ASN A 125 -7.07 -19.75 -17.56
CA ASN A 125 -7.35 -20.68 -18.65
C ASN A 125 -8.33 -20.12 -19.71
N VAL A 126 -8.97 -18.98 -19.43
CA VAL A 126 -10.03 -18.39 -20.27
C VAL A 126 -9.58 -17.06 -20.88
N GLU A 127 -8.94 -16.19 -20.09
CA GLU A 127 -8.53 -14.85 -20.53
C GLU A 127 -7.39 -14.27 -19.68
N THR A 128 -6.75 -13.22 -20.20
CA THR A 128 -5.79 -12.41 -19.44
C THR A 128 -6.53 -11.42 -18.55
N CYS A 129 -6.33 -11.54 -17.25
CA CYS A 129 -6.88 -10.62 -16.26
C CYS A 129 -5.86 -9.50 -15.97
N THR A 130 -6.35 -8.29 -15.68
CA THR A 130 -5.49 -7.20 -15.20
C THR A 130 -6.08 -6.52 -13.98
N HIS A 131 -5.19 -5.94 -13.17
CA HIS A 131 -5.53 -5.25 -11.95
C HIS A 131 -4.65 -4.00 -11.80
N LEU A 132 -5.29 -2.84 -11.75
CA LEU A 132 -4.66 -1.52 -11.62
C LEU A 132 -4.95 -0.95 -10.23
N GLN A 133 -3.90 -0.69 -9.45
CA GLN A 133 -4.00 -0.16 -8.09
C GLN A 133 -2.71 0.58 -7.68
N ILE A 134 -2.81 1.46 -6.69
CA ILE A 134 -1.63 2.02 -6.02
C ILE A 134 -0.94 0.93 -5.18
N PRO A 135 0.37 0.67 -5.33
CA PRO A 135 1.07 -0.41 -4.62
C PRO A 135 1.37 -0.08 -3.15
N LEU A 136 0.37 0.35 -2.38
CA LEU A 136 0.51 0.72 -0.98
C LEU A 136 -0.47 -0.08 -0.10
N SER A 137 -0.05 -0.39 1.12
CA SER A 137 -0.89 -0.99 2.16
C SER A 137 -0.62 -0.29 3.49
N LEU A 138 -1.58 -0.31 4.43
CA LEU A 138 -1.38 0.26 5.76
C LEU A 138 -0.34 -0.55 6.55
N ALA A 139 0.53 0.15 7.28
CA ALA A 139 1.72 -0.44 7.86
C ALA A 139 2.02 0.02 9.30
N TRP A 140 0.99 0.32 10.12
CA TRP A 140 1.21 0.48 11.56
C TRP A 140 1.41 -0.86 12.26
N ALA A 141 0.72 -1.90 11.79
CA ALA A 141 0.92 -3.28 12.17
C ALA A 141 1.01 -4.14 10.91
N ILE A 142 1.89 -5.14 10.93
CA ILE A 142 2.13 -6.08 9.84
C ILE A 142 2.00 -7.49 10.44
N MET A 143 1.30 -8.39 9.74
CA MET A 143 1.25 -9.80 10.15
C MET A 143 2.60 -10.46 9.91
N VAL A 144 3.08 -11.23 10.89
CA VAL A 144 4.40 -11.88 10.85
C VAL A 144 4.59 -12.70 9.56
N TYR A 145 3.57 -13.42 9.09
CA TYR A 145 3.68 -14.19 7.85
C TYR A 145 3.73 -13.31 6.59
N LYS A 146 3.06 -12.14 6.57
CA LYS A 146 3.20 -11.15 5.48
C LYS A 146 4.56 -10.43 5.49
N SER A 147 5.35 -10.61 6.55
CA SER A 147 6.74 -10.16 6.62
C SER A 147 7.77 -11.22 6.26
N GLN A 148 7.40 -12.49 6.06
CA GLN A 148 8.34 -13.50 5.57
C GLN A 148 8.83 -13.13 4.17
N GLY A 149 10.13 -12.89 4.04
CA GLY A 149 10.78 -12.43 2.81
C GLY A 149 10.87 -10.90 2.65
N LEU A 150 10.38 -10.12 3.63
CA LEU A 150 10.57 -8.66 3.66
C LEU A 150 11.75 -8.29 4.56
N THR A 151 12.65 -7.43 4.06
CA THR A 151 13.69 -6.80 4.88
C THR A 151 13.08 -5.61 5.63
N LEU A 152 12.54 -5.84 6.84
CA LEU A 152 12.01 -4.77 7.70
C LEU A 152 13.13 -4.18 8.55
N ALA A 153 13.38 -2.87 8.42
CA ALA A 153 14.42 -2.17 9.18
C ALA A 153 14.08 -2.02 10.68
N ASN A 154 12.79 -1.91 11.03
CA ASN A 154 12.29 -1.81 12.40
C ASN A 154 10.97 -2.58 12.51
N ALA A 155 10.95 -3.66 13.29
CA ALA A 155 9.75 -4.45 13.56
C ALA A 155 9.48 -4.50 15.06
N MET A 156 8.31 -4.03 15.48
CA MET A 156 7.81 -4.24 16.84
C MET A 156 6.94 -5.49 16.84
N ILE A 157 7.44 -6.56 17.45
CA ILE A 157 6.75 -7.86 17.48
C ILE A 157 5.82 -7.89 18.69
N ASN A 158 4.52 -7.95 18.45
CA ASN A 158 3.54 -8.23 19.50
C ASN A 158 3.20 -9.72 19.47
N LEU A 159 3.89 -10.50 20.30
CA LEU A 159 3.60 -11.91 20.53
C LEU A 159 2.39 -11.98 21.47
N GLY A 160 1.19 -12.22 20.93
CA GLY A 160 0.03 -12.53 21.77
C GLY A 160 0.27 -13.81 22.58
N ASN A 161 -0.40 -13.94 23.74
CA ASN A 161 -0.26 -15.04 24.71
C ASN A 161 -0.71 -16.43 24.20
N LYS A 162 -0.13 -16.95 23.12
CA LYS A 162 -0.27 -18.37 22.75
C LYS A 162 1.09 -18.90 22.31
N GLU A 163 1.88 -19.26 23.32
CA GLU A 163 2.94 -20.24 23.15
C GLU A 163 2.29 -21.62 23.05
N TYR A 164 2.50 -22.31 21.93
CA TYR A 164 2.43 -23.77 21.90
C TYR A 164 3.86 -24.27 21.81
N ALA A 165 4.41 -24.66 22.95
CA ALA A 165 5.55 -25.57 22.99
C ALA A 165 5.01 -26.99 22.75
N SER A 166 5.61 -27.70 21.79
CA SER A 166 5.49 -29.16 21.64
C SER A 166 6.85 -29.77 21.93
#